data_AF-A0A962D824-F1
#
_entry.id   AF-A0A962D824-F1
#
_cell.length_a   1.000
_cell.length_b   1.000
_cell.length_c   1.000
_cell.angle_alpha   90.00
_cell.angle_beta   90.00
_cell.angle_gamma   90.00
#
_symmetry.space_group_name_H-M   'P 1'
#
loop_
_entity.id
_entity.type
_entity.pdbx_description
1 polymer ?
#
loop_
_entity_poly.entity_id
_entity_poly.type
_entity_poly.pdbx_seq_one_letter_code
_entity_poly.pdbx_strand_id
1 'polypeptide(L)'
;MLSLLAALLVLPLSPPLATDPAAGLLRTPGPADRPGSRSDWFYRQRAYPAGQIPLDARWNALQQRQQMRQARPLAAKAGATSLWRSVGPAGFNSNVAPSWGRMSGRVRSLAIDPGNADRLLLGTATGGVWLSLDGGQQWQPLTDAAPSLAIGAVAIDPSNPQVLYAGTGEGNGSYYSVGLLKSVDGGQNWQVLGASAFRRGSIASIAIDPADPNTVLVCALLGRLQDRDGGALGTSIGGIYRSTDGGQNFQRTALNFCRGLYVVPTDFNTMYHSASGVGDDNGLYRSTDAGRSWQRVNSVIQGSDVDRLAVGLSNDGQRVYVGGAQGDNVVIQISNDGGLNFGPPRITPAPGFDDFDPGNAFSYCESQCGYDNVIAVSPTDPNDVLFGGVGLYRSRDGGSSFVR
;
A
#
# COMPACT_ATOMS: atom_id res chain seq x y z
N MET A 1 -37.27 62.47 45.06
CA MET A 1 -35.97 61.99 45.59
C MET A 1 -36.18 60.56 46.03
N LEU A 2 -35.76 59.58 45.21
CA LEU A 2 -36.02 58.16 45.50
C LEU A 2 -34.78 57.48 46.08
N SER A 3 -34.98 56.83 47.22
CA SER A 3 -34.02 56.05 48.00
C SER A 3 -34.56 54.62 48.22
N LEU A 4 -33.64 53.65 48.18
CA LEU A 4 -33.62 52.26 48.72
C LEU A 4 -34.93 51.47 48.93
N LEU A 5 -35.03 50.25 48.34
CA LEU A 5 -34.96 48.95 49.04
C LEU A 5 -35.01 47.75 48.05
N ALA A 6 -34.55 46.59 48.50
CA ALA A 6 -34.22 45.38 47.76
C ALA A 6 -35.40 44.55 47.20
N ALA A 7 -35.14 43.79 46.12
CA ALA A 7 -35.83 42.53 45.81
C ALA A 7 -34.88 41.57 45.08
N LEU A 8 -34.69 40.38 45.67
CA LEU A 8 -34.03 39.22 45.06
C LEU A 8 -34.77 38.83 43.77
N LEU A 9 -34.02 38.57 42.69
CA LEU A 9 -34.44 37.61 41.68
C LEU A 9 -33.31 36.60 41.45
N VAL A 10 -33.65 35.34 41.68
CA VAL A 10 -32.83 34.15 41.56
C VAL A 10 -32.36 34.02 40.11
N LEU A 11 -31.06 34.16 39.87
CA LEU A 11 -30.43 33.66 38.64
C LEU A 11 -30.19 32.16 38.82
N PRO A 12 -30.51 31.32 37.82
CA PRO A 12 -30.23 29.89 37.91
C PRO A 12 -28.72 29.71 38.05
N LEU A 13 -28.32 28.94 39.05
CA LEU A 13 -26.97 28.39 39.17
C LEU A 13 -26.60 27.80 37.81
N SER A 14 -25.63 28.43 37.15
CA SER A 14 -24.92 27.76 36.06
C SER A 14 -24.41 26.44 36.63
N PRO A 15 -24.64 25.30 35.98
CA PRO A 15 -24.04 24.06 36.43
C PRO A 15 -22.52 24.27 36.53
N PRO A 16 -21.85 23.62 37.50
CA PRO A 16 -20.40 23.74 37.63
C PRO A 16 -19.78 23.41 36.27
N LEU A 17 -18.84 24.26 35.83
CA LEU A 17 -18.00 24.04 34.66
C LEU A 17 -17.62 22.55 34.63
N ALA A 18 -18.19 21.82 33.67
CA ALA A 18 -17.67 20.51 33.32
C ALA A 18 -16.16 20.69 33.14
N THR A 19 -15.39 19.91 33.89
CA THR A 19 -13.92 19.92 33.85
C THR A 19 -13.44 20.09 32.42
N ASP A 20 -12.71 21.18 32.15
CA ASP A 20 -12.21 21.48 30.80
C ASP A 20 -11.45 20.25 30.26
N PRO A 21 -11.96 19.60 29.19
CA PRO A 21 -11.29 18.43 28.61
C PRO A 21 -9.89 18.77 28.06
N ALA A 22 -9.53 20.06 27.96
CA ALA A 22 -8.18 20.51 27.63
C ALA A 22 -7.13 20.27 28.74
N ALA A 23 -7.53 20.07 30.00
CA ALA A 23 -6.57 19.86 31.09
C ALA A 23 -5.68 18.61 30.88
N GLY A 24 -6.19 17.59 30.18
CA GLY A 24 -5.43 16.39 29.79
C GLY A 24 -4.58 16.55 28.52
N LEU A 25 -4.83 17.57 27.69
CA LEU A 25 -4.02 17.88 26.50
C LEU A 25 -2.70 18.57 26.85
N LEU A 26 -2.59 19.13 28.05
CA LEU A 26 -1.50 19.99 28.50
C LEU A 26 -0.30 19.24 29.10
N ARG A 27 -0.41 17.94 29.41
CA ARG A 27 0.76 17.18 29.88
C ARG A 27 1.60 16.75 28.69
N THR A 28 2.80 17.33 28.56
CA THR A 28 3.81 16.85 27.60
C THR A 28 4.23 15.42 27.99
N PRO A 29 4.23 14.44 27.06
CA PRO A 29 4.65 13.09 27.37
C PRO A 29 6.11 13.05 27.83
N GLY A 30 6.36 12.38 28.95
CA GLY A 30 7.69 12.18 29.51
C GLY A 30 8.34 10.87 29.04
N PRO A 31 9.65 10.66 29.32
CA PRO A 31 10.39 9.46 28.90
C PRO A 31 9.82 8.13 29.43
N ALA A 32 9.03 8.18 30.51
CA ALA A 32 8.39 7.01 31.12
C ALA A 32 7.01 6.66 30.52
N ASP A 33 6.47 7.50 29.63
CA ASP A 33 5.16 7.22 29.03
C ASP A 33 5.27 6.10 27.99
N ARG A 34 4.33 5.15 28.04
CA ARG A 34 4.27 4.03 27.10
C ARG A 34 4.11 4.56 25.66
N PRO A 35 4.66 3.89 24.63
CA PRO A 35 4.54 4.32 23.23
C PRO A 35 3.10 4.63 22.79
N GLY A 36 2.13 3.84 23.28
CA GLY A 36 0.71 4.10 23.09
C GLY A 36 0.30 5.48 23.58
N SER A 37 0.52 5.81 24.87
CA SER A 37 0.15 7.10 25.47
C SER A 37 0.75 8.31 24.74
N ARG A 38 1.95 8.18 24.16
CA ARG A 38 2.55 9.23 23.34
C ARG A 38 1.82 9.41 22.01
N SER A 39 1.44 8.31 21.36
CA SER A 39 0.62 8.32 20.14
C SER A 39 -0.73 8.99 20.39
N ASP A 40 -1.42 8.65 21.50
CA ASP A 40 -2.68 9.25 21.93
C ASP A 40 -2.59 10.76 22.04
N TRP A 41 -1.51 11.24 22.65
CA TRP A 41 -1.32 12.66 22.89
C TRP A 41 -1.18 13.43 21.58
N PHE A 42 -0.33 12.96 20.65
CA PHE A 42 -0.19 13.57 19.33
C PHE A 42 -1.50 13.52 18.52
N TYR A 43 -2.24 12.42 18.64
CA TYR A 43 -3.54 12.26 18.00
C TYR A 43 -4.54 13.31 18.52
N ARG A 44 -4.73 13.37 19.84
CA ARG A 44 -5.73 14.24 20.49
C ARG A 44 -5.51 15.72 20.18
N GLN A 45 -4.27 16.16 20.01
CA GLN A 45 -3.97 17.53 19.57
C GLN A 45 -4.53 17.85 18.18
N ARG A 46 -4.49 16.90 17.25
CA ARG A 46 -4.98 17.07 15.87
C ARG A 46 -6.49 16.85 15.77
N ALA A 47 -7.04 16.07 16.69
CA ALA A 47 -8.45 15.76 16.77
C ALA A 47 -9.28 16.83 17.51
N TYR A 48 -8.64 17.69 18.31
CA TYR A 48 -9.32 18.76 19.05
C TYR A 48 -9.88 19.85 18.11
N PRO A 49 -11.07 20.42 18.38
CA PRO A 49 -12.02 20.07 19.45
C PRO A 49 -13.00 18.95 19.05
N ALA A 50 -12.91 18.45 17.82
CA ALA A 50 -13.87 17.51 17.23
C ALA A 50 -13.83 16.10 17.83
N GLY A 51 -12.82 15.77 18.64
CA GLY A 51 -12.60 14.43 19.20
C GLY A 51 -12.08 13.41 18.19
N GLN A 52 -12.06 13.75 16.91
CA GLN A 52 -11.52 12.96 15.80
C GLN A 52 -10.85 13.86 14.75
N ILE A 53 -9.87 13.34 14.03
CA ILE A 53 -9.29 14.05 12.88
C ILE A 53 -10.27 13.97 11.70
N PRO A 54 -10.75 15.10 11.13
CA PRO A 54 -11.65 15.05 9.98
C PRO A 54 -11.02 14.29 8.80
N LEU A 55 -11.81 13.46 8.10
CA LEU A 55 -11.32 12.60 7.01
C LEU A 55 -10.55 13.37 5.92
N ASP A 56 -10.98 14.60 5.60
CA ASP A 56 -10.34 15.44 4.57
C ASP A 56 -9.27 16.39 5.13
N ALA A 57 -8.97 16.36 6.44
CA ALA A 57 -8.04 17.31 7.07
C ALA A 57 -6.64 17.27 6.41
N ARG A 58 -6.15 16.08 6.07
CA ARG A 58 -4.88 15.91 5.37
C ARG A 58 -4.90 16.54 3.98
N TRP A 59 -5.99 16.35 3.23
CA TRP A 59 -6.13 16.92 1.89
C TRP A 59 -6.20 18.45 1.94
N ASN A 60 -6.99 18.99 2.87
CA ASN A 60 -7.11 20.44 3.08
C ASN A 60 -5.77 21.06 3.49
N ALA A 61 -5.02 20.40 4.37
CA ALA A 61 -3.69 20.84 4.77
C ALA A 61 -2.69 20.85 3.59
N LEU A 62 -2.77 19.87 2.69
CA LEU A 62 -1.94 19.86 1.47
C LEU A 62 -2.29 21.01 0.52
N GLN A 63 -3.57 21.31 0.33
CA GLN A 63 -4.02 22.45 -0.48
C GLN A 63 -3.56 23.78 0.14
N GLN A 64 -3.74 23.95 1.44
CA GLN A 64 -3.27 25.13 2.17
C GLN A 64 -1.75 25.30 2.06
N ARG A 65 -0.99 24.21 2.21
CA ARG A 65 0.47 24.22 2.02
C ARG A 65 0.87 24.69 0.63
N GLN A 66 0.16 24.25 -0.40
CA GLN A 66 0.42 24.68 -1.78
C GLN A 66 0.13 26.17 -1.97
N GLN A 67 -0.99 26.66 -1.46
CA GLN A 67 -1.34 28.08 -1.47
C GLN A 67 -0.28 28.94 -0.75
N MET A 68 0.19 28.50 0.41
CA MET A 68 1.25 29.19 1.16
C MET A 68 2.56 29.27 0.36
N ARG A 69 2.96 28.18 -0.31
CA ARG A 69 4.17 28.15 -1.17
C ARG A 69 4.04 29.06 -2.39
N GLN A 70 2.85 29.18 -2.96
CA GLN A 70 2.59 30.10 -4.08
C GLN A 70 2.61 31.56 -3.62
N ALA A 71 2.00 31.85 -2.46
CA ALA A 71 1.95 33.20 -1.89
C ALA A 71 3.30 33.69 -1.36
N ARG A 72 4.13 32.77 -0.85
CA ARG A 72 5.48 33.04 -0.33
C ARG A 72 6.45 31.98 -0.81
N PRO A 73 6.99 32.11 -2.03
CA PRO A 73 8.04 31.21 -2.52
C PRO A 73 9.21 31.27 -1.54
N LEU A 74 9.59 30.13 -0.97
CA LEU A 74 10.81 30.04 -0.18
C LEU A 74 11.98 30.29 -1.13
N ALA A 75 12.74 31.35 -0.91
CA ALA A 75 14.00 31.54 -1.61
C ALA A 75 14.90 30.32 -1.31
N ALA A 76 15.44 29.69 -2.36
CA ALA A 76 16.49 28.71 -2.17
C ALA A 76 17.63 29.40 -1.41
N LYS A 77 18.03 28.86 -0.25
CA LYS A 77 19.27 29.30 0.40
C LYS A 77 20.42 28.90 -0.53
N ALA A 78 20.82 29.81 -1.40
CA ALA A 78 22.01 29.64 -2.23
C ALA A 78 23.24 29.56 -1.32
N GLY A 79 24.08 28.55 -1.54
CA GLY A 79 25.43 28.49 -0.96
C GLY A 79 25.63 27.68 0.33
N ALA A 80 24.61 26.95 0.83
CA ALA A 80 24.86 25.98 1.90
C ALA A 80 25.31 24.64 1.30
N THR A 81 26.59 24.29 1.43
CA THR A 81 27.04 22.91 1.23
C THR A 81 26.27 22.00 2.19
N SER A 82 25.52 21.04 1.64
CA SER A 82 24.84 20.04 2.45
C SER A 82 25.87 19.20 3.21
N LEU A 83 25.79 19.20 4.53
CA LEU A 83 26.51 18.22 5.37
C LEU A 83 25.87 16.82 5.30
N TRP A 84 24.67 16.73 4.72
CA TRP A 84 23.93 15.50 4.57
C TRP A 84 24.29 14.81 3.27
N ARG A 85 24.64 13.52 3.36
CA ARG A 85 24.81 12.61 2.24
C ARG A 85 23.62 11.65 2.19
N SER A 86 22.96 11.56 1.04
CA SER A 86 21.98 10.50 0.82
C SER A 86 22.68 9.14 0.79
N VAL A 87 22.16 8.19 1.57
CA VAL A 87 22.61 6.79 1.58
C VAL A 87 21.66 5.88 0.81
N GLY A 88 20.60 6.45 0.24
CA GLY A 88 19.56 5.72 -0.49
C GLY A 88 18.87 4.64 0.36
N PRO A 89 18.18 3.69 -0.29
CA PRO A 89 17.58 2.53 0.36
C PRO A 89 18.62 1.43 0.66
N ALA A 90 19.92 1.73 0.69
CA ALA A 90 21.00 0.73 0.71
C ALA A 90 21.04 -0.15 1.97
N GLY A 91 20.24 0.16 2.99
CA GLY A 91 20.11 -0.62 4.23
C GLY A 91 21.28 -0.44 5.21
N PHE A 92 20.99 -0.59 6.50
CA PHE A 92 21.94 -0.48 7.60
C PHE A 92 21.73 -1.62 8.60
N ASN A 93 22.76 -1.93 9.40
CA ASN A 93 22.63 -2.90 10.48
C ASN A 93 21.76 -2.31 11.58
N SER A 94 20.71 -3.04 11.97
CA SER A 94 19.82 -2.61 13.05
C SER A 94 20.51 -2.67 14.40
N ASN A 95 20.47 -1.57 15.15
CA ASN A 95 20.91 -1.58 16.55
C ASN A 95 19.84 -2.19 17.49
N VAL A 96 18.58 -2.28 17.04
CA VAL A 96 17.46 -2.80 17.84
C VAL A 96 17.12 -4.26 17.53
N ALA A 97 17.44 -4.73 16.33
CA ALA A 97 17.27 -6.12 15.92
C ALA A 97 18.49 -6.61 15.10
N PRO A 98 19.67 -6.79 15.72
CA PRO A 98 20.91 -7.12 15.00
C PRO A 98 20.82 -8.43 14.18
N SER A 99 19.95 -9.36 14.59
CA SER A 99 19.72 -10.64 13.90
C SER A 99 19.00 -10.50 12.56
N TRP A 100 18.35 -9.36 12.28
CA TRP A 100 17.68 -9.11 11.00
C TRP A 100 18.66 -8.75 9.87
N GLY A 101 19.95 -8.56 10.19
CA GLY A 101 20.96 -8.18 9.21
C GLY A 101 20.82 -6.73 8.72
N ARG A 102 21.19 -6.50 7.46
CA ARG A 102 21.08 -5.18 6.82
C ARG A 102 19.63 -4.94 6.44
N MET A 103 18.99 -3.99 7.11
CA MET A 103 17.60 -3.60 6.84
C MET A 103 17.53 -2.17 6.31
N SER A 104 16.63 -1.93 5.38
CA SER A 104 16.20 -0.58 4.97
C SER A 104 14.80 -0.30 5.52
N GLY A 105 14.22 0.85 5.15
CA GLY A 105 12.79 1.08 5.37
C GLY A 105 11.94 0.12 4.53
N ARG A 106 10.65 0.00 4.86
CA ARG A 106 9.74 -0.90 4.12
C ARG A 106 9.63 -0.51 2.65
N VAL A 107 10.02 -1.43 1.78
CA VAL A 107 9.80 -1.37 0.33
C VAL A 107 8.49 -2.09 0.02
N ARG A 108 7.62 -1.46 -0.77
CA ARG A 108 6.33 -2.05 -1.13
C ARG A 108 6.26 -2.50 -2.57
N SER A 109 6.94 -1.82 -3.49
CA SER A 109 6.80 -2.07 -4.93
C SER A 109 8.13 -1.87 -5.64
N LEU A 110 8.38 -2.70 -6.65
CA LEU A 110 9.51 -2.63 -7.57
C LEU A 110 8.95 -2.78 -8.98
N ALA A 111 9.31 -1.88 -9.88
CA ALA A 111 9.05 -2.00 -11.31
C ALA A 111 10.38 -2.04 -12.06
N ILE A 112 10.46 -2.93 -13.04
CA ILE A 112 11.62 -3.11 -13.92
C ILE A 112 11.19 -2.66 -15.31
N ASP A 113 11.99 -1.84 -15.97
CA ASP A 113 11.74 -1.48 -17.37
C ASP A 113 11.93 -2.72 -18.26
N PRO A 114 10.91 -3.13 -19.04
CA PRO A 114 11.00 -4.32 -19.89
C PRO A 114 12.04 -4.19 -21.01
N GLY A 115 12.41 -2.96 -21.41
CA GLY A 115 13.44 -2.70 -22.40
C GLY A 115 14.84 -2.50 -21.82
N ASN A 116 14.97 -2.34 -20.50
CA ASN A 116 16.25 -2.09 -19.84
C ASN A 116 16.25 -2.54 -18.37
N ALA A 117 16.83 -3.72 -18.10
CA ALA A 117 16.91 -4.28 -16.75
C ALA A 117 17.69 -3.42 -15.74
N ASP A 118 18.53 -2.48 -16.20
CA ASP A 118 19.25 -1.57 -15.31
C ASP A 118 18.35 -0.45 -14.78
N ARG A 119 17.23 -0.15 -15.45
CA ARG A 119 16.27 0.87 -15.04
C ARG A 119 15.21 0.29 -14.11
N LEU A 120 15.31 0.64 -12.82
CA LEU A 120 14.43 0.16 -11.76
C LEU A 120 13.73 1.31 -11.05
N LEU A 121 12.45 1.14 -10.75
CA LEU A 121 11.67 2.08 -9.94
C LEU A 121 11.24 1.40 -8.65
N LEU A 122 11.54 2.02 -7.51
CA LEU A 122 11.22 1.51 -6.17
C LEU A 122 10.18 2.40 -5.50
N GLY A 123 9.09 1.81 -5.02
CA GLY A 123 8.07 2.46 -4.19
C GLY A 123 8.21 2.03 -2.73
N THR A 124 8.33 3.00 -1.83
CA THR A 124 8.53 2.75 -0.39
C THR A 124 7.36 3.24 0.45
N ALA A 125 7.15 2.62 1.61
CA ALA A 125 5.92 2.82 2.38
C ALA A 125 5.71 4.24 2.91
N THR A 126 6.80 4.98 3.15
CA THR A 126 6.81 6.39 3.57
C THR A 126 8.03 7.18 3.10
N GLY A 127 8.87 6.61 2.22
CA GLY A 127 10.12 7.21 1.75
C GLY A 127 10.10 7.63 0.28
N GLY A 128 8.94 7.65 -0.38
CA GLY A 128 8.80 8.08 -1.76
C GLY A 128 9.21 7.04 -2.81
N VAL A 129 9.44 7.55 -4.02
CA VAL A 129 9.86 6.82 -5.22
C VAL A 129 11.35 7.02 -5.45
N TRP A 130 12.04 5.93 -5.79
CA TRP A 130 13.47 5.93 -6.10
C TRP A 130 13.73 5.32 -7.47
N LEU A 131 14.66 5.89 -8.23
CA LEU A 131 15.11 5.36 -9.51
C LEU A 131 16.53 4.83 -9.38
N SER A 132 16.78 3.67 -9.99
CA SER A 132 18.13 3.20 -10.32
C SER A 132 18.24 3.06 -11.83
N LEU A 133 19.45 3.29 -12.35
CA LEU A 133 19.81 3.14 -13.77
C LEU A 133 21.00 2.19 -13.94
N ASP A 134 21.33 1.43 -12.91
CA ASP A 134 22.48 0.53 -12.83
C ASP A 134 22.13 -0.80 -12.14
N GLY A 135 20.88 -1.24 -12.27
CA GLY A 135 20.43 -2.54 -11.75
C GLY A 135 20.33 -2.58 -10.23
N GLY A 136 20.17 -1.43 -9.58
CA GLY A 136 19.93 -1.28 -8.15
C GLY A 136 21.17 -1.01 -7.31
N GLN A 137 22.31 -0.70 -7.93
CA GLN A 137 23.56 -0.38 -7.21
C GLN A 137 23.52 1.04 -6.63
N GLN A 138 22.98 2.01 -7.37
CA GLN A 138 22.75 3.38 -6.92
C GLN A 138 21.28 3.77 -7.10
N TRP A 139 20.80 4.65 -6.23
CA TRP A 139 19.41 5.09 -6.19
C TRP A 139 19.31 6.60 -6.02
N GLN A 140 18.46 7.24 -6.82
CA GLN A 140 18.12 8.66 -6.71
C GLN A 140 16.65 8.83 -6.29
N PRO A 141 16.34 9.71 -5.32
CA PRO A 141 14.97 10.00 -4.96
C PRO A 141 14.29 10.85 -6.05
N LEU A 142 13.02 10.55 -6.36
CA LEU A 142 12.24 11.27 -7.39
C LEU A 142 11.09 12.10 -6.83
N THR A 143 10.74 11.94 -5.55
CA THR A 143 9.48 12.49 -5.00
C THR A 143 9.65 13.29 -3.72
N ASP A 144 10.85 13.78 -3.38
CA ASP A 144 11.09 14.54 -2.14
C ASP A 144 10.17 15.77 -2.00
N ALA A 145 9.77 16.36 -3.13
CA ALA A 145 8.85 17.50 -3.17
C ALA A 145 7.37 17.11 -3.34
N ALA A 146 7.06 15.82 -3.55
CA ALA A 146 5.71 15.35 -3.85
C ALA A 146 4.74 15.53 -2.66
N PRO A 147 3.42 15.60 -2.92
CA PRO A 147 2.42 15.71 -1.85
C PRO A 147 2.27 14.46 -0.98
N SER A 148 2.84 13.33 -1.40
CA SER A 148 2.85 12.07 -0.65
C SER A 148 4.14 11.33 -0.88
N LEU A 149 4.73 10.81 0.20
CA LEU A 149 5.85 9.87 0.18
C LEU A 149 5.40 8.45 0.53
N ALA A 150 4.12 8.25 0.89
CA ALA A 150 3.56 6.93 1.08
C ALA A 150 3.20 6.33 -0.27
N ILE A 151 4.02 5.38 -0.74
CA ILE A 151 3.89 4.76 -2.05
C ILE A 151 3.54 3.27 -1.89
N GLY A 152 2.37 2.89 -2.41
CA GLY A 152 1.91 1.50 -2.40
C GLY A 152 2.22 0.75 -3.69
N ALA A 153 2.36 1.47 -4.81
CA ALA A 153 2.65 0.90 -6.12
C ALA A 153 3.49 1.86 -6.97
N VAL A 154 4.36 1.32 -7.82
CA VAL A 154 5.01 2.05 -8.90
C VAL A 154 4.86 1.28 -10.20
N ALA A 155 4.79 1.99 -11.33
CA ALA A 155 4.78 1.39 -12.66
C ALA A 155 5.56 2.27 -13.65
N ILE A 156 6.23 1.61 -14.58
CA ILE A 156 6.91 2.20 -15.73
C ILE A 156 6.07 1.87 -16.96
N ASP A 157 5.76 2.86 -17.80
CA ASP A 157 5.09 2.63 -19.07
C ASP A 157 6.01 1.80 -20.00
N PRO A 158 5.58 0.59 -20.44
CA PRO A 158 6.39 -0.27 -21.30
C PRO A 158 6.71 0.34 -22.67
N SER A 159 5.86 1.24 -23.16
CA SER A 159 6.00 1.89 -24.47
C SER A 159 6.88 3.13 -24.41
N ASN A 160 7.00 3.76 -23.22
CA ASN A 160 7.82 4.94 -23.00
C ASN A 160 8.31 5.01 -21.55
N PRO A 161 9.55 4.56 -21.24
CA PRO A 161 10.06 4.54 -19.87
C PRO A 161 10.18 5.90 -19.17
N GLN A 162 10.03 7.03 -19.88
CA GLN A 162 9.95 8.36 -19.27
C GLN A 162 8.60 8.64 -18.60
N VAL A 163 7.56 7.88 -18.94
CA VAL A 163 6.25 7.95 -18.30
C VAL A 163 6.23 7.01 -17.10
N LEU A 164 6.10 7.60 -15.91
CA LEU A 164 6.13 6.89 -14.64
C LEU A 164 4.84 7.14 -13.87
N TYR A 165 4.38 6.12 -13.16
CA TYR A 165 3.23 6.21 -12.27
C TYR A 165 3.60 5.77 -10.85
N ALA A 166 3.09 6.47 -9.85
CA ALA A 166 3.23 6.10 -8.45
C ALA A 166 1.89 6.21 -7.71
N GLY A 167 1.43 5.08 -7.19
CA GLY A 167 0.21 4.96 -6.42
C GLY A 167 0.46 5.37 -4.98
N THR A 168 -0.23 6.41 -4.52
CA THR A 168 -0.02 6.94 -3.17
C THR A 168 -0.98 6.36 -2.15
N GLY A 169 -0.60 6.45 -0.87
CA GLY A 169 -1.29 5.83 0.25
C GLY A 169 -0.91 4.36 0.30
N GLU A 170 0.07 4.03 1.13
CA GLU A 170 0.48 2.64 1.31
C GLU A 170 -0.48 1.92 2.26
N GLY A 171 -0.86 0.69 1.92
CA GLY A 171 -2.01 -0.02 2.49
C GLY A 171 -1.81 -0.62 3.89
N ASN A 172 -0.61 -0.61 4.46
CA ASN A 172 -0.28 -1.28 5.72
C ASN A 172 0.19 -0.30 6.82
N GLY A 173 -0.71 0.61 7.23
CA GLY A 173 -0.51 1.50 8.38
C GLY A 173 0.20 2.82 8.08
N SER A 174 0.16 3.27 6.82
CA SER A 174 0.61 4.61 6.42
C SER A 174 -0.56 5.61 6.41
N TYR A 175 -0.37 6.79 5.80
CA TYR A 175 -1.42 7.79 5.63
C TYR A 175 -2.15 7.66 4.29
N TYR A 176 -3.36 8.21 4.19
CA TYR A 176 -4.20 8.13 2.99
C TYR A 176 -3.52 8.64 1.72
N SER A 177 -3.96 8.09 0.58
CA SER A 177 -3.59 8.53 -0.76
C SER A 177 -3.87 10.02 -0.97
N VAL A 178 -3.16 10.62 -1.91
CA VAL A 178 -3.49 11.91 -2.54
C VAL A 178 -4.02 11.73 -3.96
N GLY A 179 -4.02 10.51 -4.48
CA GLY A 179 -4.22 10.22 -5.90
C GLY A 179 -3.08 9.39 -6.50
N LEU A 180 -3.12 9.25 -7.81
CA LEU A 180 -2.06 8.69 -8.63
C LEU A 180 -1.08 9.81 -8.99
N LEU A 181 0.21 9.64 -8.70
CA LEU A 181 1.23 10.54 -9.24
C LEU A 181 1.61 10.06 -10.64
N LYS A 182 1.65 10.96 -11.61
CA LYS A 182 2.14 10.70 -12.97
C LYS A 182 3.27 11.65 -13.30
N SER A 183 4.37 11.12 -13.84
CA SER A 183 5.43 11.86 -14.49
C SER A 183 5.49 11.48 -15.96
N VAL A 184 5.88 12.42 -16.81
CA VAL A 184 6.11 12.21 -18.26
C VAL A 184 7.55 12.55 -18.66
N ASP A 185 8.41 12.82 -17.68
CA ASP A 185 9.77 13.33 -17.85
C ASP A 185 10.80 12.57 -16.98
N GLY A 186 10.54 11.29 -16.74
CA GLY A 186 11.45 10.40 -16.01
C GLY A 186 11.48 10.66 -14.50
N GLY A 187 10.44 11.28 -13.95
CA GLY A 187 10.29 11.56 -12.52
C GLY A 187 10.80 12.93 -12.09
N GLN A 188 11.12 13.84 -13.01
CA GLN A 188 11.54 15.20 -12.69
C GLN A 188 10.36 16.03 -12.16
N ASN A 189 9.19 15.88 -12.78
CA ASN A 189 7.95 16.53 -12.36
C ASN A 189 6.83 15.50 -12.21
N TRP A 190 5.97 15.71 -11.21
CA TRP A 190 4.85 14.82 -10.90
C TRP A 190 3.53 15.60 -10.80
N GLN A 191 2.52 15.13 -11.50
CA GLN A 191 1.14 15.59 -11.41
C GLN A 191 0.31 14.63 -10.56
N VAL A 192 -0.58 15.16 -9.73
CA VAL A 192 -1.59 14.36 -9.01
C VAL A 192 -2.82 14.17 -9.91
N LEU A 193 -3.20 12.93 -10.15
CA LEU A 193 -4.38 12.50 -10.90
C LEU A 193 -5.33 11.70 -10.02
N GLY A 194 -6.62 11.63 -10.39
CA GLY A 194 -7.60 10.79 -9.70
C GLY A 194 -7.80 11.10 -8.20
N ALA A 195 -7.49 12.31 -7.74
CA ALA A 195 -7.57 12.65 -6.32
C ALA A 195 -8.95 12.41 -5.71
N SER A 196 -10.03 12.73 -6.44
CA SER A 196 -11.41 12.43 -6.01
C SER A 196 -11.69 10.94 -5.87
N ALA A 197 -11.10 10.11 -6.74
CA ALA A 197 -11.26 8.66 -6.71
C ALA A 197 -10.52 8.04 -5.52
N PHE A 198 -9.32 8.54 -5.18
CA PHE A 198 -8.40 7.80 -4.30
C PHE A 198 -8.08 8.44 -2.94
N ARG A 199 -8.31 9.74 -2.71
CA ARG A 199 -7.75 10.50 -1.56
C ARG A 199 -8.08 10.02 -0.12
N ARG A 200 -8.90 8.98 0.04
CA ARG A 200 -9.19 8.33 1.35
C ARG A 200 -8.94 6.82 1.34
N GLY A 201 -8.30 6.31 0.29
CA GLY A 201 -7.89 4.93 0.14
C GLY A 201 -6.38 4.77 0.15
N SER A 202 -5.94 3.66 -0.42
CA SER A 202 -4.57 3.33 -0.75
C SER A 202 -4.52 2.74 -2.16
N ILE A 203 -3.40 2.93 -2.87
CA ILE A 203 -3.20 2.33 -4.20
C ILE A 203 -2.20 1.18 -4.06
N ALA A 204 -2.65 -0.04 -4.31
CA ALA A 204 -1.89 -1.26 -4.06
C ALA A 204 -1.22 -1.85 -5.31
N SER A 205 -1.71 -1.54 -6.51
CA SER A 205 -1.08 -1.94 -7.78
C SER A 205 -1.53 -1.03 -8.92
N ILE A 206 -0.70 -0.92 -9.96
CA ILE A 206 -0.96 -0.17 -11.19
C ILE A 206 -0.54 -1.04 -12.37
N ALA A 207 -1.37 -1.09 -13.41
CA ALA A 207 -1.02 -1.73 -14.68
C ALA A 207 -1.28 -0.77 -15.85
N ILE A 208 -0.40 -0.80 -16.85
CA ILE A 208 -0.45 0.05 -18.04
C ILE A 208 -0.49 -0.89 -19.25
N ASP A 209 -1.42 -0.67 -20.16
CA ASP A 209 -1.50 -1.46 -21.38
C ASP A 209 -0.30 -1.12 -22.28
N PRO A 210 0.57 -2.09 -22.62
CA PRO A 210 1.74 -1.84 -23.47
C PRO A 210 1.37 -1.44 -24.91
N ALA A 211 0.16 -1.78 -25.37
CA ALA A 211 -0.31 -1.45 -26.71
C ALA A 211 -1.09 -0.11 -26.76
N ASP A 212 -1.65 0.34 -25.63
CA ASP A 212 -2.33 1.62 -25.48
C ASP A 212 -2.03 2.24 -24.10
N PRO A 213 -0.98 3.06 -23.95
CA PRO A 213 -0.59 3.63 -22.66
C PRO A 213 -1.62 4.59 -22.04
N ASN A 214 -2.70 4.92 -22.76
CA ASN A 214 -3.84 5.63 -22.16
C ASN A 214 -4.72 4.71 -21.31
N THR A 215 -4.67 3.39 -21.56
CA THR A 215 -5.37 2.39 -20.76
C THR A 215 -4.55 2.07 -19.51
N VAL A 216 -5.02 2.56 -18.36
CA VAL A 216 -4.38 2.37 -17.05
C VAL A 216 -5.36 1.76 -16.07
N LEU A 217 -4.95 0.69 -15.39
CA LEU A 217 -5.71 0.10 -14.28
C LEU A 217 -5.04 0.39 -12.94
N VAL A 218 -5.87 0.73 -11.96
CA VAL A 218 -5.47 1.04 -10.59
C VAL A 218 -6.23 0.13 -9.64
N CYS A 219 -5.47 -0.66 -8.88
CA CYS A 219 -5.96 -1.47 -7.77
C CYS A 219 -5.97 -0.60 -6.51
N ALA A 220 -7.15 -0.22 -6.06
CA ALA A 220 -7.36 0.56 -4.86
C ALA A 220 -7.79 -0.35 -3.69
N LEU A 221 -7.24 -0.07 -2.52
CA LEU A 221 -7.64 -0.67 -1.26
C LEU A 221 -8.28 0.41 -0.39
N LEU A 222 -9.17 0.00 0.51
CA LEU A 222 -9.73 0.88 1.53
C LEU A 222 -8.60 1.55 2.34
N GLY A 223 -8.84 2.76 2.84
CA GLY A 223 -7.89 3.43 3.70
C GLY A 223 -7.89 2.78 5.08
N ARG A 224 -6.82 2.06 5.44
CA ARG A 224 -6.58 1.57 6.80
C ARG A 224 -5.68 2.56 7.54
N LEU A 225 -6.26 3.61 8.13
CA LEU A 225 -5.62 4.16 9.32
C LEU A 225 -5.86 3.12 10.41
N GLN A 226 -4.80 2.68 11.10
CA GLN A 226 -4.96 1.82 12.27
C GLN A 226 -5.98 2.47 13.20
N ASP A 227 -7.09 1.77 13.37
CA ASP A 227 -8.29 2.18 14.08
C ASP A 227 -7.99 2.59 15.52
N ARG A 228 -7.80 3.89 15.72
CA ARG A 228 -8.16 4.55 16.98
C ARG A 228 -9.46 5.33 16.92
N ASP A 229 -10.02 5.43 15.72
CA ASP A 229 -10.98 6.47 15.39
C ASP A 229 -12.38 5.94 15.23
N GLY A 230 -12.60 4.62 15.11
CA GLY A 230 -13.93 4.07 14.81
C GLY A 230 -14.62 4.78 13.62
N GLY A 231 -13.85 5.52 12.82
CA GLY A 231 -14.34 6.37 11.75
C GLY A 231 -14.88 5.41 10.71
N ALA A 232 -16.20 5.45 10.51
CA ALA A 232 -16.94 4.44 9.77
C ALA A 232 -16.12 3.89 8.60
N LEU A 233 -15.91 2.57 8.61
CA LEU A 233 -15.56 1.76 7.45
C LEU A 233 -16.59 2.07 6.36
N GLY A 234 -16.35 3.12 5.58
CA GLY A 234 -17.42 3.76 4.80
C GLY A 234 -16.93 4.61 3.64
N THR A 235 -15.63 4.54 3.28
CA THR A 235 -15.20 5.07 1.99
C THR A 235 -15.13 3.91 0.99
N SER A 236 -16.05 3.89 0.03
CA SER A 236 -16.20 2.89 -1.02
C SER A 236 -15.10 2.95 -2.11
N ILE A 237 -13.88 3.31 -1.72
CA ILE A 237 -12.76 3.63 -2.62
C ILE A 237 -11.99 2.38 -3.10
N GLY A 238 -12.23 1.21 -2.50
CA GLY A 238 -11.52 0.00 -2.92
C GLY A 238 -11.99 -0.58 -4.26
N GLY A 239 -11.21 -1.46 -4.86
CA GLY A 239 -11.54 -2.15 -6.11
C GLY A 239 -10.67 -1.75 -7.28
N ILE A 240 -11.12 -2.07 -8.48
CA ILE A 240 -10.38 -1.81 -9.70
C ILE A 240 -10.96 -0.57 -10.38
N TYR A 241 -10.08 0.35 -10.73
CA TYR A 241 -10.39 1.55 -11.48
C TYR A 241 -9.66 1.50 -12.82
N ARG A 242 -10.37 1.71 -13.92
CA ARG A 242 -9.84 1.72 -15.28
C ARG A 242 -9.94 3.12 -15.86
N SER A 243 -8.86 3.60 -16.46
CA SER A 243 -8.77 4.83 -17.24
C SER A 243 -8.53 4.49 -18.71
N THR A 244 -8.96 5.37 -19.62
CA THR A 244 -8.66 5.33 -21.07
C THR A 244 -8.08 6.65 -21.56
N ASP A 245 -7.61 7.50 -20.65
CA ASP A 245 -7.05 8.83 -20.93
C ASP A 245 -5.75 9.07 -20.14
N GLY A 246 -5.03 7.98 -19.86
CA GLY A 246 -3.73 8.02 -19.20
C GLY A 246 -3.80 8.41 -17.73
N GLY A 247 -4.95 8.20 -17.08
CA GLY A 247 -5.20 8.41 -15.66
C GLY A 247 -5.91 9.72 -15.31
N GLN A 248 -6.41 10.50 -16.27
CA GLN A 248 -7.14 11.74 -15.98
C GLN A 248 -8.50 11.44 -15.36
N ASN A 249 -9.23 10.49 -15.93
CA ASN A 249 -10.51 10.00 -15.44
C ASN A 249 -10.48 8.49 -15.20
N PHE A 250 -11.29 8.04 -14.25
CA PHE A 250 -11.37 6.63 -13.87
C PHE A 250 -12.82 6.15 -13.77
N GLN A 251 -13.08 4.97 -14.32
CA GLN A 251 -14.28 4.19 -14.12
C GLN A 251 -13.97 3.01 -13.20
N ARG A 252 -14.75 2.83 -12.13
CA ARG A 252 -14.62 1.67 -11.25
C ARG A 252 -15.24 0.44 -11.93
N THR A 253 -14.47 -0.61 -12.15
CA THR A 253 -14.89 -1.85 -12.84
C THR A 253 -15.01 -3.06 -11.91
N ALA A 254 -14.49 -2.96 -10.68
CA ALA A 254 -14.71 -3.95 -9.62
C ALA A 254 -14.96 -3.24 -8.27
N LEU A 255 -15.88 -3.79 -7.45
CA LEU A 255 -16.31 -3.17 -6.19
C LEU A 255 -15.63 -3.78 -4.95
N ASN A 256 -15.19 -5.02 -5.04
CA ASN A 256 -14.47 -5.74 -4.00
C ASN A 256 -13.06 -5.17 -3.80
N PHE A 257 -12.58 -5.10 -2.55
CA PHE A 257 -11.34 -4.38 -2.24
C PHE A 257 -10.10 -5.09 -2.77
N CYS A 258 -9.47 -4.50 -3.80
CA CYS A 258 -8.30 -5.05 -4.44
C CYS A 258 -7.04 -4.89 -3.57
N ARG A 259 -6.27 -5.97 -3.39
CA ARG A 259 -4.94 -5.97 -2.74
C ARG A 259 -3.78 -6.25 -3.67
N GLY A 260 -4.05 -6.70 -4.88
CA GLY A 260 -3.06 -7.01 -5.90
C GLY A 260 -3.74 -7.14 -7.25
N LEU A 261 -3.08 -6.64 -8.29
CA LEU A 261 -3.45 -6.76 -9.69
C LEU A 261 -2.27 -7.39 -10.41
N TYR A 262 -2.54 -8.45 -11.17
CA TYR A 262 -1.56 -9.33 -11.78
C TYR A 262 -1.95 -9.54 -13.24
N VAL A 263 -1.15 -9.01 -14.17
CA VAL A 263 -1.43 -9.05 -15.60
C VAL A 263 -0.63 -10.17 -16.24
N VAL A 264 -1.24 -10.92 -17.17
CA VAL A 264 -0.51 -11.91 -17.97
C VAL A 264 0.48 -11.16 -18.86
N PRO A 265 1.80 -11.44 -18.79
CA PRO A 265 2.81 -10.62 -19.46
C PRO A 265 2.62 -10.45 -20.98
N THR A 266 2.13 -11.49 -21.66
CA THR A 266 1.92 -11.46 -23.12
C THR A 266 0.49 -11.10 -23.54
N ASP A 267 -0.45 -10.91 -22.60
CA ASP A 267 -1.85 -10.61 -22.91
C ASP A 267 -2.46 -9.69 -21.85
N PHE A 268 -2.52 -8.38 -22.17
CA PHE A 268 -3.14 -7.40 -21.29
C PHE A 268 -4.66 -7.61 -21.14
N ASN A 269 -5.32 -8.43 -21.95
CA ASN A 269 -6.73 -8.73 -21.73
C ASN A 269 -6.93 -9.69 -20.55
N THR A 270 -5.98 -10.60 -20.34
CA THR A 270 -6.05 -11.59 -19.27
C THR A 270 -5.31 -11.10 -18.03
N MET A 271 -6.04 -10.95 -16.93
CA MET A 271 -5.47 -10.49 -15.68
C MET A 271 -6.27 -10.99 -14.49
N TYR A 272 -5.66 -10.92 -13.31
CA TYR A 272 -6.25 -11.32 -12.06
C TYR A 272 -6.14 -10.20 -11.05
N HIS A 273 -7.11 -10.11 -10.16
CA HIS A 273 -6.94 -9.34 -8.95
C HIS A 273 -7.33 -10.17 -7.72
N SER A 274 -6.58 -9.99 -6.65
CA SER A 274 -6.90 -10.56 -5.35
C SER A 274 -7.75 -9.56 -4.56
N ALA A 275 -8.87 -10.00 -4.02
CA ALA A 275 -9.66 -9.25 -3.06
C ALA A 275 -9.50 -9.83 -1.65
N SER A 276 -9.33 -8.97 -0.64
CA SER A 276 -9.28 -9.41 0.76
C SER A 276 -9.67 -8.29 1.73
N GLY A 277 -10.27 -8.67 2.87
CA GLY A 277 -10.75 -7.75 3.90
C GLY A 277 -12.23 -7.37 3.79
N VAL A 278 -13.05 -8.18 3.10
CA VAL A 278 -14.50 -7.99 2.91
C VAL A 278 -15.27 -9.31 3.04
N GLY A 279 -15.05 -10.07 4.12
CA GLY A 279 -15.80 -11.31 4.36
C GLY A 279 -15.80 -12.25 3.14
N ASP A 280 -16.98 -12.68 2.71
CA ASP A 280 -17.15 -13.68 1.64
C ASP A 280 -16.67 -13.23 0.24
N ASP A 281 -16.48 -11.93 0.02
CA ASP A 281 -15.95 -11.38 -1.23
C ASP A 281 -14.43 -11.58 -1.38
N ASN A 282 -13.75 -12.06 -0.33
CA ASN A 282 -12.33 -12.42 -0.41
C ASN A 282 -12.11 -13.56 -1.41
N GLY A 283 -11.04 -13.46 -2.19
CA GLY A 283 -10.67 -14.46 -3.20
C GLY A 283 -9.99 -13.87 -4.42
N LEU A 284 -9.88 -14.69 -5.46
CA LEU A 284 -9.28 -14.33 -6.74
C LEU A 284 -10.37 -14.04 -7.79
N TYR A 285 -10.16 -13.01 -8.58
CA TYR A 285 -11.04 -12.61 -9.66
C TYR A 285 -10.21 -12.48 -10.94
N ARG A 286 -10.81 -12.84 -12.07
CA ARG A 286 -10.17 -12.88 -13.38
C ARG A 286 -10.94 -11.99 -14.36
N SER A 287 -10.20 -11.30 -15.21
CA SER A 287 -10.71 -10.60 -16.40
C SER A 287 -10.08 -11.21 -17.64
N THR A 288 -10.84 -11.20 -18.75
CA THR A 288 -10.38 -11.54 -20.11
C THR A 288 -10.66 -10.43 -21.11
N ASP A 289 -10.91 -9.22 -20.61
CA ASP A 289 -11.35 -8.07 -21.39
C ASP A 289 -10.65 -6.77 -20.95
N ALA A 290 -9.39 -6.89 -20.50
CA ALA A 290 -8.55 -5.80 -20.03
C ALA A 290 -9.16 -5.04 -18.83
N GLY A 291 -9.72 -5.80 -17.89
CA GLY A 291 -10.33 -5.33 -16.65
C GLY A 291 -11.57 -4.47 -16.82
N ARG A 292 -12.29 -4.64 -17.94
CA ARG A 292 -13.63 -4.04 -18.13
C ARG A 292 -14.68 -4.77 -17.29
N SER A 293 -14.55 -6.08 -17.16
CA SER A 293 -15.37 -6.92 -16.29
C SER A 293 -14.52 -7.96 -15.56
N TRP A 294 -15.07 -8.49 -14.46
CA TRP A 294 -14.37 -9.40 -13.55
C TRP A 294 -15.27 -10.55 -13.13
N GLN A 295 -14.73 -11.76 -13.16
CA GLN A 295 -15.40 -12.99 -12.74
C GLN A 295 -14.63 -13.64 -11.60
N ARG A 296 -15.34 -14.13 -10.60
CA ARG A 296 -14.73 -14.83 -9.47
C ARG A 296 -14.19 -16.18 -9.90
N VAL A 297 -12.98 -16.52 -9.47
CA VAL A 297 -12.34 -17.81 -9.72
C VAL A 297 -12.75 -18.79 -8.63
N ASN A 298 -13.67 -19.71 -8.94
CA ASN A 298 -14.28 -20.57 -7.92
C ASN A 298 -13.48 -21.83 -7.57
N SER A 299 -12.35 -22.08 -8.25
CA SER A 299 -11.51 -23.27 -8.04
C SER A 299 -10.36 -23.05 -7.05
N VAL A 300 -10.15 -21.82 -6.56
CA VAL A 300 -9.08 -21.47 -5.60
C VAL A 300 -9.65 -21.21 -4.19
N ILE A 301 -8.80 -21.06 -3.16
CA ILE A 301 -9.24 -20.68 -1.80
C ILE A 301 -10.05 -19.38 -1.75
N GLN A 302 -11.08 -19.38 -0.90
CA GLN A 302 -12.17 -18.40 -0.85
C GLN A 302 -12.78 -18.23 0.54
N GLY A 303 -13.54 -17.15 0.75
CA GLY A 303 -14.39 -16.94 1.92
C GLY A 303 -13.82 -15.98 2.95
N SER A 304 -14.58 -15.71 4.02
CA SER A 304 -14.26 -14.72 5.05
C SER A 304 -12.87 -14.84 5.66
N ASP A 305 -12.36 -16.05 5.76
CA ASP A 305 -11.13 -16.36 6.48
C ASP A 305 -9.88 -16.32 5.59
N VAL A 306 -10.04 -15.96 4.31
CA VAL A 306 -8.92 -15.75 3.38
C VAL A 306 -8.31 -14.37 3.60
N ASP A 307 -7.01 -14.33 3.89
CA ASP A 307 -6.23 -13.09 3.95
C ASP A 307 -5.73 -12.67 2.54
N ARG A 308 -4.66 -11.88 2.45
CA ARG A 308 -4.06 -11.47 1.18
C ARG A 308 -3.58 -12.68 0.39
N LEU A 309 -4.04 -12.77 -0.87
CA LEU A 309 -3.50 -13.68 -1.88
C LEU A 309 -2.40 -12.99 -2.69
N ALA A 310 -1.25 -13.65 -2.83
CA ALA A 310 -0.25 -13.37 -3.86
C ALA A 310 -0.52 -14.27 -5.06
N VAL A 311 -0.22 -13.76 -6.26
CA VAL A 311 -0.39 -14.48 -7.51
C VAL A 311 0.88 -14.36 -8.33
N GLY A 312 1.38 -15.49 -8.82
CA GLY A 312 2.47 -15.57 -9.79
C GLY A 312 1.95 -16.16 -11.10
N LEU A 313 2.35 -15.58 -12.23
CA LEU A 313 1.86 -15.96 -13.56
C LEU A 313 3.05 -16.33 -14.44
N SER A 314 2.94 -17.43 -15.19
CA SER A 314 3.84 -17.69 -16.32
C SER A 314 3.63 -16.65 -17.42
N ASN A 315 4.63 -16.51 -18.30
CA ASN A 315 4.61 -15.53 -19.38
C ASN A 315 3.37 -15.63 -20.28
N ASP A 316 2.94 -16.85 -20.59
CA ASP A 316 1.74 -17.18 -21.38
C ASP A 316 0.44 -17.20 -20.57
N GLY A 317 0.51 -17.01 -19.25
CA GLY A 317 -0.61 -17.07 -18.32
C GLY A 317 -1.22 -18.45 -18.10
N GLN A 318 -0.69 -19.53 -18.70
CA GLN A 318 -1.24 -20.88 -18.52
C GLN A 318 -1.00 -21.42 -17.11
N ARG A 319 0.17 -21.11 -16.53
CA ARG A 319 0.47 -21.48 -15.15
C ARG A 319 0.19 -20.32 -14.20
N VAL A 320 -0.69 -20.58 -13.24
CA VAL A 320 -1.08 -19.61 -12.21
C VAL A 320 -0.82 -20.20 -10.84
N TYR A 321 0.08 -19.56 -10.10
CA TYR A 321 0.38 -19.85 -8.70
C TYR A 321 -0.40 -18.88 -7.82
N VAL A 322 -1.07 -19.39 -6.82
CA VAL A 322 -1.77 -18.58 -5.82
C VAL A 322 -1.32 -19.03 -4.43
N GLY A 323 -0.96 -18.07 -3.59
CA GLY A 323 -0.52 -18.34 -2.22
C GLY A 323 -1.05 -17.32 -1.22
N GLY A 324 -1.45 -17.79 -0.05
CA GLY A 324 -1.95 -16.93 1.02
C GLY A 324 -2.33 -17.73 2.27
N ALA A 325 -2.92 -17.05 3.25
CA ALA A 325 -3.44 -17.68 4.46
C ALA A 325 -4.96 -17.88 4.37
N GLN A 326 -5.45 -19.00 4.90
CA GLN A 326 -6.87 -19.28 5.12
C GLN A 326 -7.05 -19.89 6.52
N GLY A 327 -7.71 -19.16 7.41
CA GLY A 327 -7.72 -19.50 8.84
C GLY A 327 -6.28 -19.58 9.36
N ASP A 328 -5.93 -20.69 10.02
CA ASP A 328 -4.58 -20.91 10.54
C ASP A 328 -3.61 -21.49 9.49
N ASN A 329 -4.06 -21.84 8.28
CA ASN A 329 -3.24 -22.51 7.27
C ASN A 329 -2.61 -21.55 6.27
N VAL A 330 -1.36 -21.83 5.85
CA VAL A 330 -0.73 -21.22 4.67
C VAL A 330 -0.90 -22.15 3.49
N VAL A 331 -1.60 -21.70 2.45
CA VAL A 331 -1.98 -22.52 1.30
C VAL A 331 -1.30 -22.03 0.03
N ILE A 332 -0.77 -22.96 -0.77
CA ILE A 332 -0.39 -22.74 -2.16
C ILE A 332 -1.25 -23.63 -3.06
N GLN A 333 -1.82 -23.05 -4.09
CA GLN A 333 -2.53 -23.75 -5.16
C GLN A 333 -1.98 -23.36 -6.53
N ILE A 334 -2.05 -24.29 -7.46
CA ILE A 334 -1.44 -24.16 -8.79
C ILE A 334 -2.45 -24.59 -9.83
N SER A 335 -2.62 -23.76 -10.86
CA SER A 335 -3.37 -24.07 -12.08
C SER A 335 -2.42 -24.20 -13.25
N ASN A 336 -2.74 -25.09 -14.20
CA ASN A 336 -2.02 -25.26 -15.47
C ASN A 336 -2.89 -24.92 -16.69
N ASP A 337 -4.05 -24.28 -16.48
CA ASP A 337 -5.06 -23.99 -17.50
C ASP A 337 -5.57 -22.55 -17.40
N GLY A 338 -4.70 -21.61 -17.01
CA GLY A 338 -5.06 -20.20 -16.92
C GLY A 338 -6.02 -19.88 -15.77
N GLY A 339 -5.89 -20.59 -14.65
CA GLY A 339 -6.70 -20.37 -13.46
C GLY A 339 -8.14 -20.85 -13.58
N LEU A 340 -8.46 -21.74 -14.53
CA LEU A 340 -9.78 -22.34 -14.62
C LEU A 340 -9.94 -23.43 -13.55
N ASN A 341 -8.93 -24.28 -13.38
CA ASN A 341 -8.88 -25.31 -12.36
C ASN A 341 -7.58 -25.21 -11.56
N PHE A 342 -7.69 -25.25 -10.23
CA PHE A 342 -6.54 -25.33 -9.34
C PHE A 342 -6.45 -26.73 -8.75
N GLY A 343 -5.22 -27.24 -8.65
CA GLY A 343 -4.92 -28.47 -7.93
C GLY A 343 -5.14 -28.33 -6.41
N PRO A 344 -5.01 -29.44 -5.67
CA PRO A 344 -5.17 -29.43 -4.22
C PRO A 344 -4.15 -28.48 -3.54
N PRO A 345 -4.52 -27.88 -2.39
CA PRO A 345 -3.60 -27.15 -1.52
C PRO A 345 -2.35 -27.97 -1.20
N ARG A 346 -1.16 -27.37 -1.31
CA ARG A 346 0.13 -28.07 -1.11
C ARG A 346 0.82 -27.81 0.22
N ILE A 347 0.52 -26.71 0.91
CA ILE A 347 1.16 -26.36 2.20
C ILE A 347 0.08 -26.37 3.30
N THR A 348 0.40 -27.06 4.40
CA THR A 348 -0.25 -27.09 5.73
C THR A 348 0.75 -27.73 6.72
N PRO A 349 0.71 -27.48 8.06
CA PRO A 349 -0.18 -26.60 8.82
C PRO A 349 0.54 -25.38 9.43
N ALA A 350 -0.23 -24.39 9.89
CA ALA A 350 0.19 -23.48 10.97
C ALA A 350 -0.91 -23.49 12.05
N PRO A 351 -0.51 -23.57 13.33
CA PRO A 351 -0.91 -22.55 14.29
C PRO A 351 0.19 -22.21 15.33
N GLY A 352 0.29 -20.93 15.70
CA GLY A 352 0.93 -20.48 16.96
C GLY A 352 2.47 -20.46 16.96
N PHE A 353 3.02 -19.25 16.98
CA PHE A 353 4.40 -18.93 17.34
C PHE A 353 4.88 -19.75 18.56
N ASP A 354 5.93 -20.54 18.37
CA ASP A 354 7.07 -20.58 19.29
C ASP A 354 8.31 -21.11 18.53
N ASP A 355 9.43 -20.47 18.83
CA ASP A 355 10.75 -20.56 18.25
C ASP A 355 11.36 -21.98 18.34
N PHE A 356 12.46 -22.17 17.61
CA PHE A 356 13.37 -23.31 17.54
C PHE A 356 13.16 -24.32 16.43
N ASP A 357 13.89 -24.06 15.35
CA ASP A 357 14.36 -25.12 14.49
C ASP A 357 15.43 -25.98 15.20
N PRO A 358 15.53 -27.27 14.86
CA PRO A 358 16.86 -27.70 14.42
C PRO A 358 16.90 -28.53 13.11
N GLY A 359 15.80 -28.67 12.35
CA GLY A 359 15.72 -29.52 11.15
C GLY A 359 14.90 -29.03 9.93
N ASN A 360 14.50 -27.76 9.86
CA ASN A 360 13.85 -27.03 8.75
C ASN A 360 12.30 -27.11 8.67
N ALA A 361 11.59 -26.28 9.46
CA ALA A 361 10.11 -26.20 9.43
C ALA A 361 9.54 -24.75 9.49
N PHE A 362 10.10 -23.79 8.74
CA PHE A 362 9.46 -22.48 8.58
C PHE A 362 8.38 -22.50 7.48
N SER A 363 7.15 -22.11 7.78
CA SER A 363 6.11 -21.89 6.76
C SER A 363 6.44 -20.63 5.93
N TYR A 364 6.20 -20.71 4.62
CA TYR A 364 6.42 -19.66 3.60
C TYR A 364 6.26 -18.20 4.10
N CYS A 365 5.13 -17.88 4.73
CA CYS A 365 4.83 -16.54 5.25
C CYS A 365 4.38 -16.52 6.72
N GLU A 366 4.50 -17.64 7.44
CA GLU A 366 4.04 -17.79 8.84
C GLU A 366 2.63 -17.19 9.04
N SER A 367 2.43 -16.35 10.06
CA SER A 367 1.19 -15.57 10.29
C SER A 367 1.17 -14.21 9.57
N GLN A 368 2.18 -13.93 8.73
CA GLN A 368 2.42 -12.62 8.11
C GLN A 368 2.04 -12.57 6.63
N CYS A 369 1.28 -13.53 6.11
CA CYS A 369 0.85 -13.56 4.70
C CYS A 369 0.02 -12.32 4.30
N GLY A 370 -0.64 -11.65 5.25
CA GLY A 370 -1.32 -10.37 5.03
C GLY A 370 -0.37 -9.21 4.72
N TYR A 371 0.88 -9.34 5.15
CA TYR A 371 1.90 -8.31 5.16
C TYR A 371 2.95 -8.56 4.08
N ASP A 372 3.69 -9.68 4.18
CA ASP A 372 4.83 -10.05 3.34
C ASP A 372 4.51 -11.32 2.56
N ASN A 373 3.83 -11.17 1.42
CA ASN A 373 3.41 -12.28 0.56
C ASN A 373 3.62 -11.88 -0.91
N VAL A 374 4.53 -12.57 -1.59
CA VAL A 374 4.88 -12.37 -3.00
C VAL A 374 5.22 -13.70 -3.68
N ILE A 375 4.74 -13.88 -4.91
CA ILE A 375 5.11 -14.99 -5.78
C ILE A 375 5.65 -14.40 -7.07
N ALA A 376 6.83 -14.84 -7.50
CA ALA A 376 7.46 -14.42 -8.74
C ALA A 376 7.82 -15.65 -9.57
N VAL A 377 7.26 -15.74 -10.77
CA VAL A 377 7.53 -16.85 -11.72
C VAL A 377 8.57 -16.36 -12.71
N SER A 378 9.52 -17.23 -13.07
CA SER A 378 10.50 -16.92 -14.11
C SER A 378 9.78 -16.63 -15.45
N PRO A 379 10.18 -15.58 -16.17
CA PRO A 379 9.56 -15.23 -17.45
C PRO A 379 9.88 -16.25 -18.56
N THR A 380 10.89 -17.12 -18.36
CA THR A 380 11.36 -18.08 -19.37
C THR A 380 11.14 -19.54 -18.99
N ASP A 381 10.86 -19.84 -17.72
CA ASP A 381 10.57 -21.19 -17.26
C ASP A 381 9.43 -21.19 -16.23
N PRO A 382 8.21 -21.63 -16.60
CA PRO A 382 7.09 -21.65 -15.67
C PRO A 382 7.26 -22.66 -14.53
N ASN A 383 8.30 -23.50 -14.50
CA ASN A 383 8.59 -24.38 -13.36
C ASN A 383 9.47 -23.71 -12.31
N ASP A 384 10.16 -22.63 -12.67
CA ASP A 384 11.06 -21.89 -11.79
C ASP A 384 10.31 -20.72 -11.16
N VAL A 385 10.03 -20.84 -9.86
CA VAL A 385 9.16 -19.90 -9.14
C VAL A 385 9.70 -19.63 -7.74
N LEU A 386 9.68 -18.36 -7.35
CA LEU A 386 10.01 -17.88 -6.02
C LEU A 386 8.75 -17.55 -5.25
N PHE A 387 8.73 -17.97 -3.99
CA PHE A 387 7.74 -17.63 -2.98
C PHE A 387 8.46 -16.85 -1.90
N GLY A 388 8.22 -15.55 -1.81
CA GLY A 388 8.76 -14.67 -0.76
C GLY A 388 7.73 -14.32 0.32
N GLY A 389 8.07 -14.61 1.57
CA GLY A 389 7.39 -14.12 2.77
C GLY A 389 8.41 -13.87 3.87
N VAL A 390 8.23 -14.48 5.04
CA VAL A 390 9.28 -14.51 6.08
C VAL A 390 10.47 -15.35 5.59
N GLY A 391 10.18 -16.44 4.88
CA GLY A 391 11.16 -17.22 4.13
C GLY A 391 11.11 -16.90 2.64
N LEU A 392 12.25 -16.99 1.97
CA LEU A 392 12.31 -17.11 0.52
C LEU A 392 12.38 -18.60 0.19
N TYR A 393 11.53 -19.07 -0.70
CA TYR A 393 11.53 -20.44 -1.21
C TYR A 393 11.55 -20.42 -2.72
N ARG A 394 12.24 -21.38 -3.32
CA ARG A 394 12.30 -21.61 -4.76
C ARG A 394 11.82 -23.01 -5.07
N SER A 395 10.95 -23.13 -6.06
CA SER A 395 10.69 -24.40 -6.74
C SER A 395 11.26 -24.34 -8.15
N ARG A 396 11.87 -25.43 -8.61
CA ARG A 396 12.34 -25.61 -10.00
C ARG A 396 11.56 -26.67 -10.76
N ASP A 397 10.53 -27.24 -10.13
CA ASP A 397 9.72 -28.35 -10.63
C ASP A 397 8.22 -28.02 -10.61
N GLY A 398 7.91 -26.73 -10.71
CA GLY A 398 6.55 -26.24 -10.83
C GLY A 398 5.74 -26.34 -9.54
N GLY A 399 6.38 -26.30 -8.38
CA GLY A 399 5.75 -26.36 -7.06
C GLY A 399 5.56 -27.78 -6.52
N SER A 400 6.32 -28.76 -7.03
CA SER A 400 6.33 -30.14 -6.52
C SER A 400 7.26 -30.30 -5.33
N SER A 401 8.38 -29.58 -5.33
CA SER A 401 9.30 -29.43 -4.20
C SER A 401 9.73 -27.97 -4.05
N PHE A 402 10.16 -27.61 -2.84
CA PHE A 402 10.59 -26.26 -2.49
C PHE A 402 11.91 -26.32 -1.73
N VAL A 403 12.82 -25.41 -2.08
CA VAL A 403 14.11 -25.24 -1.41
C VAL A 403 14.18 -23.80 -0.90
N ARG A 404 14.65 -23.61 0.33
CA ARG A 404 14.81 -22.29 0.94
C ARG A 404 16.03 -21.56 0.39
#